data_AF-N1MJ18-F1
#
_entry.id   AF-N1MJ18-F1
#
_cell.length_a   1.000
_cell.length_b   1.000
_cell.length_c   1.000
_cell.angle_alpha   90.00
_cell.angle_beta   90.00
_cell.angle_gamma   90.00
#
_symmetry.space_group_name_H-M   'P 1'
#
loop_
_entity.id
_entity.type
_entity.pdbx_description
1 polymer ?
#
loop_
_entity_poly.entity_id
_entity_poly.type
_entity_poly.pdbx_seq_one_letter_code
_entity_poly.pdbx_strand_id
1 'polypeptide(L)' 'MTAPAAPAAAMKPAPEGLPSRIAREVITASGQKCDGIAKAERQASDGTIVANCTGGETYRIYTEEGKGPLASAM' A
#
# COMPACT_ATOMS: atom_id res chain seq x y z
N MET A 1 -14.03 -39.20 -14.52
CA MET A 1 -14.48 -37.79 -14.50
C MET A 1 -13.50 -37.01 -13.65
N THR A 2 -12.42 -36.54 -14.27
CA THR A 2 -11.33 -35.82 -13.61
C THR A 2 -11.32 -34.41 -14.18
N ALA A 3 -11.72 -33.43 -13.38
CA ALA A 3 -11.65 -32.03 -13.76
C ALA A 3 -10.19 -31.57 -13.77
N PRO A 4 -9.73 -30.79 -14.78
CA PRO A 4 -8.40 -30.21 -14.71
C PRO A 4 -8.41 -29.11 -13.64
N ALA A 5 -7.52 -29.24 -12.66
CA ALA A 5 -7.15 -28.14 -11.79
C ALA A 5 -6.68 -26.98 -12.69
N ALA A 6 -7.43 -25.87 -12.68
CA ALA A 6 -6.99 -24.63 -13.30
C ALA A 6 -5.55 -24.35 -12.81
N PRO A 7 -4.62 -23.98 -13.71
CA PRO A 7 -3.29 -23.61 -13.25
C PRO A 7 -3.50 -22.47 -12.28
N ALA A 8 -3.16 -22.69 -11.01
CA ALA A 8 -3.01 -21.63 -10.03
C ALA A 8 -2.18 -20.58 -10.76
N ALA A 9 -2.84 -19.47 -11.10
CA ALA A 9 -2.20 -18.39 -11.80
C ALA A 9 -0.88 -18.16 -11.06
N ALA A 10 0.23 -18.31 -11.78
CA ALA A 10 1.50 -17.75 -11.38
C ALA A 10 1.28 -16.24 -11.35
N MET A 11 0.55 -15.78 -10.34
CA MET A 11 0.22 -14.40 -10.10
C MET A 11 1.53 -13.87 -9.59
N LYS A 12 2.33 -13.32 -10.52
CA LYS A 12 3.53 -12.55 -10.21
C LYS A 12 3.26 -11.78 -8.92
N PRO A 13 4.18 -11.79 -7.93
CA PRO A 13 3.98 -11.02 -6.71
C PRO A 13 3.49 -9.63 -7.12
N ALA A 14 2.38 -9.18 -6.52
CA ALA A 14 1.73 -7.93 -6.86
C ALA A 14 2.82 -6.88 -7.09
N PRO A 15 2.85 -6.19 -8.24
CA PRO A 15 4.03 -5.42 -8.65
C PRO A 15 4.50 -4.56 -7.49
N GLU A 16 5.78 -4.71 -7.12
CA GLU A 16 6.39 -4.15 -5.90
C GLU A 16 6.27 -2.61 -5.80
N GLY A 17 5.79 -1.94 -6.87
CA GLY A 17 5.49 -0.52 -6.91
C GLY A 17 4.04 -0.12 -6.58
N LEU A 18 3.08 -1.03 -6.46
CA LEU A 18 1.67 -0.69 -6.17
C LEU A 18 1.49 0.00 -4.81
N PRO A 19 1.98 -0.57 -3.68
CA PRO A 19 1.79 0.07 -2.38
C PRO A 19 2.52 1.42 -2.31
N SER A 20 3.74 1.53 -2.86
CA SER A 20 4.50 2.77 -2.91
C SER A 20 3.84 3.84 -3.78
N ARG A 21 3.27 3.45 -4.93
CA ARG A 21 2.53 4.37 -5.81
C ARG A 21 1.26 4.87 -5.13
N ILE A 22 0.45 3.97 -4.58
CA ILE A 22 -0.79 4.32 -3.87
C ILE A 22 -0.46 5.22 -2.68
N ALA A 23 0.55 4.86 -1.88
CA ALA A 23 1.00 5.68 -0.77
C ALA A 23 1.36 7.09 -1.24
N ARG A 24 2.18 7.21 -2.30
CA ARG A 24 2.57 8.51 -2.84
C ARG A 24 1.37 9.32 -3.32
N GLU A 25 0.43 8.71 -4.04
CA GLU A 25 -0.77 9.41 -4.53
C GLU A 25 -1.65 9.90 -3.37
N VAL A 26 -1.91 9.05 -2.39
CA VAL A 26 -2.77 9.42 -1.25
C VAL A 26 -2.11 10.47 -0.37
N ILE A 27 -0.82 10.32 -0.06
CA ILE A 27 -0.05 11.29 0.73
C ILE A 27 0.01 12.65 0.01
N THR A 28 0.24 12.65 -1.30
CA THR A 28 0.24 13.88 -2.12
C THR A 28 -1.14 14.52 -2.17
N ALA A 29 -2.20 13.72 -2.37
CA ALA A 29 -3.59 14.19 -2.40
C ALA A 29 -4.05 14.74 -1.04
N SER A 30 -3.55 14.18 0.07
CA SER A 30 -3.77 14.69 1.42
C SER A 30 -2.91 15.91 1.77
N GLY A 31 -1.98 16.34 0.91
CA GLY A 31 -1.12 17.48 1.15
C GLY A 31 -0.06 17.27 2.25
N GLN A 32 0.30 16.01 2.54
CA GLN A 32 1.36 15.67 3.50
C GLN A 32 2.75 15.85 2.88
N LYS A 33 3.72 16.27 3.70
CA LYS A 33 5.10 16.52 3.27
C LYS A 33 5.91 15.22 3.24
N CYS A 34 5.67 14.40 2.21
CA CYS A 34 6.54 13.25 1.92
C CYS A 34 7.33 13.52 0.65
N ASP A 35 8.61 13.88 0.81
CA ASP A 35 9.51 14.19 -0.32
C ASP A 35 9.71 12.96 -1.24
N GLY A 36 9.69 11.76 -0.64
CA GLY A 36 9.65 10.50 -1.35
C GLY A 36 9.30 9.35 -0.42
N ILE A 37 8.72 8.29 -0.97
CA ILE A 37 8.44 7.05 -0.24
C ILE A 37 9.73 6.23 -0.24
N ALA A 38 10.39 6.15 0.91
CA ALA A 38 11.57 5.30 1.09
C ALA A 38 11.18 3.81 1.09
N LYS A 39 10.04 3.49 1.69
CA LYS A 39 9.52 2.11 1.75
C LYS A 39 8.01 2.13 1.93
N ALA A 40 7.26 1.33 1.17
CA ALA A 40 5.86 1.11 1.46
C ALA A 40 5.53 -0.38 1.42
N GLU A 41 4.87 -0.85 2.48
CA GLU A 41 4.43 -2.24 2.61
C GLU A 41 2.93 -2.30 2.85
N ARG A 42 2.25 -3.21 2.15
CA ARG A 42 0.85 -3.51 2.41
C ARG A 42 0.78 -4.54 3.54
N GLN A 43 0.15 -4.16 4.64
CA GLN A 43 -0.15 -5.05 5.76
C GLN A 43 -1.13 -6.13 5.31
N ALA A 44 -0.72 -7.39 5.43
CA ALA A 44 -1.57 -8.53 5.08
C ALA A 44 -2.80 -8.67 5.99
N SER A 45 -2.74 -8.11 7.20
CA SER A 45 -3.79 -8.26 8.21
C SER A 45 -5.06 -7.44 7.93
N ASP A 46 -4.91 -6.24 7.34
CA ASP A 46 -6.00 -5.26 7.18
C ASP A 46 -5.98 -4.63 5.77
N GLY A 47 -4.99 -4.96 4.93
CA GLY A 47 -4.80 -4.35 3.61
C GLY A 47 -4.26 -2.92 3.64
N THR A 48 -4.10 -2.32 4.82
CA THR A 48 -3.50 -1.00 5.06
C THR A 48 -2.08 -0.92 4.51
N ILE A 49 -1.72 0.17 3.85
CA ILE A 49 -0.37 0.40 3.36
C ILE A 49 0.38 1.27 4.37
N VAL A 50 1.52 0.81 4.86
CA VAL A 50 2.42 1.60 5.72
C VAL A 50 3.54 2.12 4.85
N ALA A 51 3.62 3.44 4.71
CA ALA A 51 4.63 4.12 3.92
C ALA A 51 5.57 4.92 4.82
N ASN A 52 6.85 4.64 4.72
CA ASN A 52 7.92 5.38 5.35
C ASN A 52 8.47 6.36 4.31
N CYS A 53 8.46 7.63 4.67
CA CYS A 53 9.02 8.70 3.85
C CYS A 53 10.53 8.78 4.06
N THR A 54 11.23 9.29 3.06
CA THR A 54 12.67 9.60 3.13
C THR A 54 13.00 10.60 4.23
N GLY A 55 12.05 11.44 4.64
CA GLY A 55 12.17 12.36 5.76
C GLY A 55 12.07 11.73 7.16
N GLY A 56 11.80 10.42 7.26
CA GLY A 56 11.63 9.71 8.53
C GLY A 56 10.18 9.67 9.04
N GLU A 57 9.26 10.38 8.39
CA GLU A 57 7.83 10.33 8.71
C GLU A 57 7.22 9.02 8.21
N THR A 58 6.30 8.45 8.99
CA THR A 58 5.58 7.24 8.62
C THR A 58 4.09 7.54 8.48
N TYR A 59 3.50 7.12 7.37
CA TYR A 59 2.09 7.29 7.07
C TYR A 59 1.41 5.93 6.91
N ARG A 60 0.20 5.82 7.44
CA ARG A 60 -0.68 4.67 7.25
C ARG A 60 -1.80 5.05 6.31
N ILE A 61 -1.89 4.38 5.19
CA ILE A 61 -2.89 4.57 4.14
C ILE A 61 -3.90 3.45 4.27
N TYR A 62 -5.13 3.79 4.64
CA TYR A 62 -6.20 2.81 4.72
C TYR A 62 -6.86 2.70 3.35
N THR A 63 -6.91 1.47 2.83
CA THR A 63 -7.61 1.20 1.56
C THR A 63 -9.08 0.82 1.78
N GLU A 64 -9.54 0.80 3.03
CA GLU A 64 -10.94 0.55 3.39
C GLU A 64 -11.73 1.86 3.44
N GLU A 65 -12.91 1.87 2.82
CA GLU A 65 -13.83 3.00 2.92
C GLU A 65 -14.30 3.21 4.37
N GLY A 66 -14.19 4.45 4.86
CA GLY A 66 -14.67 4.85 6.20
C GLY A 66 -13.60 5.04 7.28
N LYS A 67 -12.35 4.56 7.09
CA LYS A 67 -11.23 4.83 8.03
C LYS A 67 -10.50 6.16 7.77
N GLY A 68 -10.85 6.86 6.69
CA GLY A 68 -10.12 8.01 6.19
C GLY A 68 -8.92 7.59 5.33
N PRO A 69 -8.57 8.35 4.28
CA PRO A 69 -7.58 7.90 3.28
C PRO A 69 -6.17 7.75 3.88
N LEU A 70 -5.85 8.50 4.93
CA LEU A 70 -4.51 8.56 5.50
C LEU A 70 -4.55 8.88 7.00
N ALA A 71 -3.67 8.25 7.78
CA ALA A 71 -3.31 8.68 9.13
C ALA A 71 -1.79 8.78 9.28
N SER A 72 -1.32 9.84 9.93
CA SER A 72 0.07 9.98 10.34
C SER A 72 0.34 9.00 11.49
N ALA A 73 1.29 8.08 11.30
CA ALA A 73 1.81 7.29 12.40
C ALA A 73 2.86 8.14 13.11
N MET A 74 2.41 8.83 14.17
CA MET A 74 3.28 9.49 15.14
C MET A 74 4.28 8.52 15.77
#